data_AF-A0A3P7KQ97-F1
#
_entry.id   AF-A0A3P7KQ97-F1
#
_cell.length_a   1.000
_cell.length_b   1.000
_cell.length_c   1.000
_cell.angle_alpha   90.00
_cell.angle_beta   90.00
_cell.angle_gamma   90.00
#
_symmetry.space_group_name_H-M   'P 1'
#
loop_
_entity.id
_entity.type
_entity.pdbx_description
1 polymer ?
#
loop_
_entity_poly.entity_id
_entity_poly.type
_entity_poly.pdbx_seq_one_letter_code
_entity_poly.pdbx_strand_id
1 'polypeptide(L)'
;MLCKHCRYSSTDADERCRLRSLGFEGRGLVNINKALSRLEWELSFRLATIARDGVVLFSGDRNSDFVEISIHDRVLQAEFSLGGKPKLVRMENERKNRVNDGEWHTVLLKYYDRHLTIVLDECDPFVALHAHGSPSCAAQARIDLPAK
;
A
#
# COMPACT_ATOMS: atom_id res chain seq x y z
N MET A 1 33.95 -2.69 -9.92
CA MET A 1 33.78 -3.75 -10.93
C MET A 1 32.30 -3.89 -11.25
N LEU A 2 31.90 -3.86 -12.53
CA LEU A 2 30.53 -4.17 -12.96
C LEU A 2 30.33 -5.69 -13.01
N CYS A 3 29.15 -6.16 -12.65
CA CYS A 3 28.81 -7.58 -12.75
C CYS A 3 28.35 -7.91 -14.18
N LYS A 4 29.01 -8.87 -14.84
CA LYS A 4 28.71 -9.24 -16.24
C LYS A 4 27.63 -10.31 -16.40
N HIS A 5 27.28 -11.03 -15.32
CA HIS A 5 26.34 -12.16 -15.35
C HIS A 5 25.28 -12.02 -14.26
N CYS A 6 24.42 -11.03 -14.43
CA CYS A 6 23.28 -10.82 -13.53
C CYS A 6 22.20 -11.86 -13.78
N ARG A 7 21.70 -12.49 -12.71
CA ARG A 7 20.53 -13.39 -12.79
C ARG A 7 19.20 -12.62 -12.87
N TYR A 8 19.19 -11.38 -12.41
CA TYR A 8 18.01 -10.51 -12.37
C TYR A 8 17.87 -9.72 -13.68
N SER A 9 16.63 -9.32 -14.02
CA SER A 9 16.37 -8.41 -15.13
C SER A 9 17.15 -7.11 -14.95
N SER A 10 17.55 -6.47 -16.05
CA SER A 10 18.20 -5.15 -16.02
C SER A 10 17.29 -4.06 -15.46
N THR A 11 15.97 -4.25 -15.48
CA THR A 11 14.99 -3.37 -14.81
C THR A 11 14.97 -3.54 -13.30
N ASP A 12 15.38 -4.72 -12.81
CA ASP A 12 15.23 -5.11 -11.40
C ASP A 12 16.51 -4.98 -10.57
N ALA A 13 17.67 -4.77 -11.20
CA ALA A 13 18.95 -4.72 -10.51
C ALA A 13 19.85 -3.58 -11.01
N ASP A 14 20.78 -3.13 -10.15
CA ASP A 14 21.79 -2.16 -10.52
C ASP A 14 23.00 -2.78 -11.25
N GLU A 15 23.94 -1.93 -11.69
CA GLU A 15 25.19 -2.33 -12.37
C GLU A 15 26.08 -3.30 -11.55
N ARG A 16 25.79 -3.45 -10.25
CA ARG A 16 26.46 -4.36 -9.32
C ARG A 16 25.58 -5.57 -8.95
N CYS A 17 24.51 -5.81 -9.70
CA CYS A 17 23.53 -6.87 -9.45
C CYS A 17 22.83 -6.81 -8.09
N ARG A 18 22.73 -5.62 -7.49
CA ARG A 18 21.90 -5.43 -6.30
C ARG A 18 20.47 -5.21 -6.76
N LEU A 19 19.58 -6.06 -6.27
CA LEU A 19 18.15 -5.97 -6.55
C LEU A 19 17.59 -4.63 -6.05
N ARG A 20 16.88 -3.93 -6.92
CA ARG A 20 16.20 -2.65 -6.67
C ARG A 20 14.68 -2.80 -6.62
N SER A 21 14.14 -3.78 -7.36
CA SER A 21 12.71 -4.08 -7.39
C SER A 21 12.47 -5.59 -7.42
N LEU A 22 11.27 -5.99 -7.00
CA LEU A 22 10.80 -7.36 -7.09
C LEU A 22 9.61 -7.38 -8.05
N GLY A 23 9.67 -8.25 -9.07
CA GLY A 23 8.55 -8.51 -9.97
C GLY A 23 7.66 -9.63 -9.45
N PHE A 24 6.34 -9.47 -9.61
CA PHE A 24 5.35 -10.47 -9.22
C PHE A 24 4.40 -10.76 -10.39
N GLU A 25 4.34 -12.02 -10.82
CA GLU A 25 3.40 -12.50 -11.84
C GLU A 25 2.14 -13.15 -11.23
N GLY A 26 1.86 -12.87 -9.96
CA GLY A 26 0.79 -13.54 -9.19
C GLY A 26 1.13 -14.95 -8.69
N ARG A 27 2.36 -15.42 -8.93
CA ARG A 27 2.86 -16.74 -8.47
C ARG A 27 4.02 -16.58 -7.49
N GLY A 28 3.74 -16.07 -6.31
CA GLY A 28 4.74 -15.92 -5.25
C GLY A 28 4.45 -14.78 -4.31
N LEU A 29 5.21 -14.74 -3.22
CA LEU A 29 5.17 -13.69 -2.21
C LEU A 29 6.56 -13.50 -1.61
N VAL A 30 6.74 -12.38 -0.93
CA VAL A 30 7.89 -12.13 -0.07
C VAL A 30 7.40 -11.95 1.35
N ASN A 31 7.96 -12.74 2.27
CA ASN A 31 7.66 -12.62 3.69
C ASN A 31 8.60 -11.61 4.34
N ILE A 32 8.03 -10.61 5.01
CA ILE A 32 8.76 -9.67 5.84
C ILE A 32 8.44 -10.00 7.29
N ASN A 33 9.46 -10.46 8.04
CA ASN A 33 9.31 -10.84 9.44
C ASN A 33 9.27 -9.61 10.35
N LYS A 34 8.19 -8.83 10.27
CA LYS A 34 7.95 -7.65 11.11
C LYS A 34 6.52 -7.65 11.61
N ALA A 35 6.35 -7.56 12.92
CA ALA A 35 5.04 -7.36 13.53
C ALA A 35 4.65 -5.87 13.47
N LEU A 36 3.39 -5.60 13.12
CA LEU A 36 2.79 -4.27 13.17
C LEU A 36 2.19 -4.05 14.57
N SER A 37 2.48 -2.89 15.18
CA SER A 37 1.93 -2.53 16.49
C SER A 37 0.44 -2.16 16.39
N ARG A 38 -0.31 -2.33 17.48
CA ARG A 38 -1.72 -1.90 17.58
C ARG A 38 -1.87 -0.40 17.90
N LEU A 39 -0.77 0.32 18.15
CA LEU A 39 -0.79 1.74 18.52
C LEU A 39 -0.47 2.66 17.34
N GLU A 40 0.70 2.46 16.73
CA GLU A 40 1.15 3.21 15.56
C GLU A 40 2.08 2.38 14.69
N TRP A 41 2.03 2.65 13.39
CA TRP A 41 3.06 2.21 12.44
C TRP A 41 2.98 3.03 11.16
N GLU A 42 4.11 3.08 10.46
CA GLU A 42 4.23 3.66 9.14
C GLU A 42 4.84 2.62 8.20
N LEU A 43 4.28 2.52 6.99
CA LEU A 43 4.81 1.69 5.92
C LEU A 43 4.88 2.52 4.63
N SER A 44 6.06 2.56 4.02
CA SER A 44 6.26 3.18 2.72
C SER A 44 6.89 2.20 1.74
N PHE A 45 6.38 2.18 0.51
CA PHE A 45 6.93 1.42 -0.59
C PHE A 45 6.59 2.07 -1.93
N ARG A 46 7.25 1.62 -2.99
CA ARG A 46 6.95 2.01 -4.36
C ARG A 46 6.43 0.82 -5.15
N LEU A 47 5.46 1.04 -6.03
CA LEU A 47 4.89 0.02 -6.89
C LEU A 47 4.71 0.55 -8.31
N ALA A 48 4.86 -0.32 -9.30
CA ALA A 48 4.50 -0.07 -10.68
C ALA A 48 3.74 -1.30 -11.19
N THR A 49 2.57 -1.09 -11.80
CA THR A 49 1.74 -2.19 -12.30
C THR A 49 0.83 -1.75 -13.44
N ILE A 50 0.37 -2.71 -14.23
CA ILE A 50 -0.74 -2.53 -15.19
C ILE A 50 -2.00 -3.30 -14.76
N ALA A 51 -1.91 -4.08 -13.69
CA ALA A 51 -3.00 -4.88 -13.18
C ALA A 51 -4.09 -3.99 -12.58
N ARG A 52 -5.36 -4.32 -12.87
CA ARG A 52 -6.51 -3.58 -12.32
C ARG A 52 -6.85 -3.99 -10.89
N ASP A 53 -6.51 -5.21 -10.52
CA ASP A 53 -6.83 -5.81 -9.23
C ASP A 53 -5.65 -6.66 -8.74
N GLY A 54 -5.40 -6.67 -7.43
CA GLY A 54 -4.34 -7.49 -6.85
C GLY A 54 -4.04 -7.14 -5.39
N VAL A 55 -3.57 -8.13 -4.62
CA VAL A 55 -3.10 -7.90 -3.25
C VAL A 55 -1.65 -7.43 -3.29
N VAL A 56 -1.36 -6.36 -2.56
CA VAL A 56 -0.01 -5.78 -2.43
C VAL A 56 0.65 -6.24 -1.14
N LEU A 57 -0.09 -6.21 -0.03
CA LEU A 57 0.38 -6.65 1.27
C LEU A 57 -0.75 -7.26 2.09
N PHE A 58 -0.43 -8.29 2.86
CA PHE A 58 -1.32 -8.84 3.87
C PHE A 58 -0.52 -9.12 5.14
N SER A 59 -1.05 -8.75 6.30
CA SER A 59 -0.48 -9.05 7.61
C SER A 59 -1.58 -9.37 8.60
N GLY A 60 -1.41 -10.44 9.38
CA GLY A 60 -2.36 -10.88 10.40
C GLY A 60 -3.24 -12.04 9.98
N ASP A 61 -4.44 -12.12 10.55
CA ASP A 61 -5.44 -13.18 10.30
C ASP A 61 -6.82 -12.54 10.11
N ARG A 62 -7.52 -12.92 9.02
CA ARG A 62 -8.87 -12.41 8.73
C ARG A 62 -9.89 -12.72 9.83
N ASN A 63 -9.64 -13.73 10.66
CA ASN A 63 -10.48 -14.07 11.81
C ASN A 63 -10.11 -13.29 13.10
N SER A 64 -9.12 -12.39 13.05
CA SER A 64 -8.62 -11.63 14.20
C SER A 64 -8.18 -10.22 13.76
N ASP A 65 -6.98 -9.79 14.17
CA ASP A 65 -6.35 -8.54 13.74
C ASP A 65 -5.68 -8.76 12.38
N PHE A 66 -5.99 -7.91 11.39
CA PHE A 66 -5.32 -7.93 10.11
C PHE A 66 -5.28 -6.56 9.45
N VAL A 67 -4.37 -6.43 8.49
CA VAL A 67 -4.37 -5.36 7.50
C VAL A 67 -4.06 -5.95 6.13
N GLU A 68 -4.88 -5.62 5.16
CA GLU A 68 -4.69 -5.91 3.75
C GLU A 68 -4.59 -4.60 2.98
N ILE A 69 -3.58 -4.51 2.12
CA ILE A 69 -3.43 -3.45 1.12
C ILE A 69 -3.61 -4.08 -0.24
N SER A 70 -4.55 -3.57 -1.03
CA SER A 70 -4.85 -4.11 -2.35
C SER A 70 -5.17 -3.01 -3.34
N ILE A 71 -4.99 -3.34 -4.62
CA ILE A 71 -5.50 -2.57 -5.74
C ILE A 71 -6.83 -3.21 -6.10
N HIS A 72 -7.87 -2.39 -6.22
CA HIS A 72 -9.17 -2.83 -6.71
C HIS A 72 -9.76 -1.78 -7.63
N ASP A 73 -10.21 -2.18 -8.81
CA ASP A 73 -10.55 -1.28 -9.91
C ASP A 73 -9.55 -0.12 -10.09
N ARG A 74 -8.26 -0.48 -10.19
CA ARG A 74 -7.11 0.39 -10.53
C ARG A 74 -6.63 1.33 -9.43
N VAL A 75 -7.36 1.48 -8.32
CA VAL A 75 -6.98 2.36 -7.21
C VAL A 75 -6.64 1.56 -5.97
N LEU A 76 -5.83 2.16 -5.09
CA LEU A 76 -5.48 1.55 -3.81
C LEU A 76 -6.65 1.56 -2.84
N GLN A 77 -6.74 0.49 -2.07
CA GLN A 77 -7.58 0.38 -0.89
C GLN A 77 -6.83 -0.39 0.20
N ALA A 78 -7.31 -0.23 1.43
CA ALA A 78 -6.91 -1.05 2.55
C ALA A 78 -8.12 -1.52 3.34
N GLU A 79 -8.09 -2.76 3.77
CA GLU A 79 -9.05 -3.32 4.72
C GLU A 79 -8.31 -3.74 5.99
N PHE A 80 -8.81 -3.36 7.15
CA PHE A 80 -8.15 -3.68 8.42
C PHE A 80 -9.13 -3.93 9.55
N SER A 81 -8.71 -4.77 10.51
CA SER A 81 -9.45 -5.12 11.72
C SER A 81 -8.53 -5.17 12.95
N LEU A 82 -9.10 -4.90 14.12
CA LEU A 82 -8.47 -5.05 15.44
C LEU A 82 -9.26 -6.05 16.30
N GLY A 83 -9.73 -7.13 15.68
CA GLY A 83 -10.55 -8.17 16.30
C GLY A 83 -12.06 -7.91 16.24
N GLY A 84 -12.48 -6.89 15.49
CA GLY A 84 -13.88 -6.49 15.30
C GLY A 84 -14.33 -6.56 13.84
N LYS A 85 -15.36 -5.77 13.50
CA LYS A 85 -15.80 -5.62 12.10
C LYS A 85 -14.71 -4.90 11.30
N PRO A 86 -14.28 -5.44 10.15
CA PRO A 86 -13.30 -4.78 9.30
C PRO A 86 -13.76 -3.40 8.83
N LYS A 87 -12.80 -2.51 8.57
CA LYS A 87 -13.03 -1.21 7.95
C LYS A 87 -12.27 -1.13 6.64
N LEU A 88 -12.97 -0.64 5.61
CA LEU A 88 -12.42 -0.36 4.29
C LEU A 88 -12.08 1.12 4.19
N VAL A 89 -10.87 1.43 3.74
CA VAL A 89 -10.47 2.74 3.24
C VAL A 89 -10.09 2.58 1.78
N ARG A 90 -10.66 3.42 0.91
CA ARG A 90 -10.48 3.32 -0.54
C ARG A 90 -10.25 4.70 -1.12
N MET A 91 -9.26 4.81 -2.01
CA MET A 91 -9.00 6.02 -2.77
C MET A 91 -10.15 6.29 -3.74
N GLU A 92 -10.46 7.56 -3.99
CA GLU A 92 -11.44 7.93 -5.01
C GLU A 92 -11.00 7.44 -6.39
N ASN A 93 -11.93 6.96 -7.21
CA ASN A 93 -11.64 6.39 -8.53
C ASN A 93 -11.45 7.46 -9.62
N GLU A 94 -10.59 8.42 -9.31
CA GLU A 94 -10.18 9.47 -10.23
C GLU A 94 -8.94 9.06 -11.01
N ARG A 95 -8.73 9.64 -12.20
CA ARG A 95 -7.60 9.31 -13.08
C ARG A 95 -6.25 9.40 -12.36
N LYS A 96 -6.07 10.42 -11.51
CA LYS A 96 -4.84 10.68 -10.75
C LYS A 96 -4.54 9.64 -9.66
N ASN A 97 -5.55 8.86 -9.24
CA ASN A 97 -5.41 7.85 -8.19
C ASN A 97 -5.20 6.44 -8.73
N ARG A 98 -5.26 6.29 -10.05
CA ARG A 98 -5.07 5.01 -10.71
C ARG A 98 -3.59 4.69 -10.73
N VAL A 99 -3.23 3.57 -10.11
CA VAL A 99 -1.84 3.12 -9.98
C VAL A 99 -1.46 2.07 -11.04
N ASN A 100 -2.35 1.83 -12.00
CA ASN A 100 -2.24 0.77 -12.99
C ASN A 100 -1.71 1.27 -14.36
N ASP A 101 -1.02 2.40 -14.39
CA ASP A 101 -0.51 3.03 -15.62
C ASP A 101 0.89 2.54 -16.03
N GLY A 102 1.50 1.66 -15.24
CA GLY A 102 2.85 1.13 -15.46
C GLY A 102 3.96 2.00 -14.89
N GLU A 103 3.63 3.16 -14.32
CA GLU A 103 4.60 4.08 -13.71
C GLU A 103 4.79 3.77 -12.22
N TRP A 104 5.91 4.25 -11.68
CA TRP A 104 6.23 4.08 -10.27
C TRP A 104 5.49 5.07 -9.40
N HIS A 105 4.57 4.57 -8.58
CA HIS A 105 3.90 5.33 -7.54
C HIS A 105 4.53 5.11 -6.18
N THR A 106 4.55 6.13 -5.33
CA THR A 106 4.93 6.04 -3.93
C THR A 106 3.68 5.90 -3.07
N VAL A 107 3.64 4.88 -2.23
CA VAL A 107 2.53 4.64 -1.31
C VAL A 107 3.03 4.79 0.11
N LEU A 108 2.29 5.56 0.89
CA LEU A 108 2.55 5.76 2.32
C LEU A 108 1.28 5.42 3.11
N LEU A 109 1.43 4.48 4.03
CA LEU A 109 0.38 4.04 4.94
C LEU A 109 0.75 4.48 6.35
N LYS A 110 -0.15 5.22 6.98
CA LYS A 110 0.00 5.68 8.36
C LYS A 110 -1.14 5.16 9.19
N TYR A 111 -0.81 4.38 10.20
CA TYR A 111 -1.76 3.97 11.22
C TYR A 111 -1.42 4.68 12.52
N TYR A 112 -2.36 5.46 13.05
CA TYR A 112 -2.21 6.18 14.31
C TYR A 112 -3.59 6.45 14.93
N ASP A 113 -3.74 6.27 16.24
CA ASP A 113 -5.00 6.48 16.98
C ASP A 113 -6.24 5.88 16.28
N ARG A 114 -6.13 4.64 15.78
CA ARG A 114 -7.21 3.93 15.05
C ARG A 114 -7.57 4.51 13.68
N HIS A 115 -6.86 5.52 13.19
CA HIS A 115 -6.96 6.01 11.82
C HIS A 115 -5.93 5.30 10.95
N LEU A 116 -6.38 4.66 9.87
CA LEU A 116 -5.51 4.22 8.78
C LEU A 116 -5.64 5.22 7.63
N THR A 117 -4.53 5.80 7.23
CA THR A 117 -4.42 6.76 6.13
C THR A 117 -3.60 6.17 5.00
N ILE A 118 -4.14 6.17 3.78
CA ILE A 118 -3.41 5.93 2.54
C ILE A 118 -3.05 7.28 1.95
N VAL A 119 -1.80 7.44 1.54
CA VAL A 119 -1.29 8.63 0.84
C VAL A 119 -0.56 8.15 -0.42
N LEU A 120 -0.89 8.75 -1.56
CA LEU A 120 -0.35 8.41 -2.87
C LEU A 120 0.50 9.55 -3.41
N ASP A 121 1.71 9.21 -3.86
CA ASP A 121 2.70 10.10 -4.46
C ASP A 121 3.00 11.34 -3.62
N GLU A 122 3.33 12.46 -4.26
CA GLU A 122 3.53 13.75 -3.60
C GLU A 122 2.17 14.35 -3.26
N CYS A 123 1.72 14.09 -2.02
CA CYS A 123 0.42 14.51 -1.53
C CYS A 123 0.54 15.19 -0.17
N ASP A 124 -0.15 16.32 0.01
CA ASP A 124 -0.44 16.86 1.33
C ASP A 124 -1.71 16.17 1.87
N PRO A 125 -1.60 15.24 2.84
CA PRO A 125 -2.74 14.49 3.31
C PRO A 125 -3.74 15.36 4.08
N PHE A 126 -3.31 16.46 4.69
CA PHE A 126 -4.22 17.33 5.42
C PHE A 126 -5.16 18.05 4.44
N VAL A 127 -4.58 18.62 3.38
CA VAL A 127 -5.36 19.29 2.33
C VAL A 127 -6.25 18.29 1.59
N ALA A 128 -5.71 17.14 1.20
CA ALA A 128 -6.47 16.10 0.48
C ALA A 128 -7.67 15.55 1.27
N LEU A 129 -7.58 15.47 2.61
CA LEU A 129 -8.66 14.93 3.45
C LEU A 129 -9.68 15.97 3.92
N HIS A 130 -9.32 17.26 3.99
CA HIS A 130 -10.16 18.28 4.64
C HIS A 130 -10.56 19.45 3.73
N ALA A 131 -9.83 19.72 2.64
CA ALA A 131 -10.14 20.84 1.77
C ALA A 131 -11.15 20.45 0.68
N HIS A 132 -12.27 21.17 0.62
CA HIS A 132 -13.27 21.00 -0.43
C HIS A 132 -12.68 21.32 -1.81
N GLY A 133 -12.87 20.40 -2.77
CA GLY A 133 -12.38 20.56 -4.15
C GLY A 133 -10.89 20.27 -4.35
N SER A 134 -10.17 19.85 -3.29
CA SER A 134 -8.78 19.43 -3.41
C SER A 134 -8.66 18.09 -4.16
N PRO A 135 -7.54 17.85 -4.87
CA PRO A 135 -7.28 16.53 -5.39
C PRO A 135 -7.28 15.46 -4.28
N SER A 136 -8.22 14.52 -4.32
CA SER A 136 -8.16 13.31 -3.48
C SER A 136 -6.92 12.49 -3.83
N CYS A 137 -5.80 12.68 -3.13
CA CYS A 137 -4.58 11.85 -3.20
C CYS A 137 -4.30 11.12 -1.87
N ALA A 138 -5.24 11.24 -0.92
CA ALA A 138 -5.22 10.53 0.33
C ALA A 138 -6.64 10.05 0.67
N ALA A 139 -6.71 8.93 1.40
CA ALA A 139 -7.95 8.38 1.93
C ALA A 139 -7.71 7.95 3.37
N GLN A 140 -8.72 8.11 4.24
CA GLN A 140 -8.61 7.75 5.64
C GLN A 140 -9.87 7.06 6.13
N ALA A 141 -9.71 6.05 6.97
CA ALA A 141 -10.80 5.49 7.76
C ALA A 141 -10.38 5.31 9.22
N ARG A 142 -11.35 5.45 10.11
CA ARG A 142 -11.21 5.19 11.54
C ARG A 142 -11.91 3.88 11.89
N ILE A 143 -11.23 3.04 12.69
CA ILE A 143 -11.86 1.84 13.25
C ILE A 143 -12.44 2.11 14.64
N ASP A 144 -13.67 1.66 14.83
CA ASP A 144 -14.36 1.72 16.11
C ASP A 144 -14.04 0.46 16.90
N LEU A 145 -13.70 0.62 18.17
CA LEU A 145 -13.51 -0.51 19.06
C LEU A 145 -14.84 -0.86 19.72
N PRO A 146 -15.14 -2.14 19.96
CA PRO A 146 -16.32 -2.53 20.74
C PRO A 146 -16.31 -1.83 22.09
N ALA A 147 -17.48 -1.43 22.58
CA ALA A 147 -17.64 -1.04 23.98
C ALA A 147 -17.31 -2.25 24.86
N LYS A 148 -16.58 -2.01 25.96
CA LYS A 148 -16.27 -3.04 26.96
C LYS A 148 -17.54 -3.51 27.67
#